data_AF-A0A0W0TGZ3-F1
#
_entry.id   AF-A0A0W0TGZ3-F1
#
_cell.length_a   1.000
_cell.length_b   1.000
_cell.length_c   1.000
_cell.angle_alpha   90.00
_cell.angle_beta   90.00
_cell.angle_gamma   90.00
#
_symmetry.space_group_name_H-M   'P 1'
#
loop_
_entity.id
_entity.type
_entity.pdbx_description
1 polymer ?
#
loop_
_entity_poly.entity_id
_entity_poly.type
_entity_poly.pdbx_seq_one_letter_code
_entity_poly.pdbx_strand_id
1 'polypeptide(L)'
;MKLNHIIGCLLLINSAGVLANDSDIYRRLDSLFIRASSSENKITALESNLATLKAQVAQIPPPTRLEAGEGVSLEGNRITVHFPRHQVGEHYHGGLVFQVDESGQHGLIAALKDASDEGLAWRNGVAGNKTTNARADGIDAGETNTRLIVAAQTIDNQKGQFAALAAMTFKVASDGLTPCADDGTPCYGSWYLPSAHELKLMHQALYQSGLASFEAGSYWSSTESSVTTAFLLDFSTGKLVKSLKSTPSGRVRPISRF
;
A
#
# COMPACT_ATOMS: atom_id res chain seq x y z
N MET A 1 33.64 -69.87 -21.28
CA MET A 1 34.87 -70.21 -22.02
C MET A 1 36.07 -69.74 -21.20
N LYS A 2 36.85 -70.70 -20.67
CA LYS A 2 38.29 -70.72 -20.28
C LYS A 2 38.94 -69.42 -19.76
N LEU A 3 39.66 -69.40 -18.64
CA LEU A 3 40.93 -70.13 -18.51
C LEU A 3 41.32 -70.42 -17.04
N ASN A 4 41.66 -71.69 -16.77
CA ASN A 4 42.39 -72.22 -15.61
C ASN A 4 43.91 -71.96 -15.77
N HIS A 5 44.66 -71.68 -14.68
CA HIS A 5 45.85 -72.43 -14.20
C HIS A 5 46.69 -71.64 -13.15
N ILE A 6 46.88 -72.20 -11.94
CA ILE A 6 48.14 -72.73 -11.32
C ILE A 6 49.10 -71.61 -10.88
N ILE A 7 49.51 -71.48 -9.61
CA ILE A 7 50.65 -72.12 -8.88
C ILE A 7 50.40 -71.79 -7.37
N GLY A 8 50.39 -72.69 -6.38
CA GLY A 8 51.27 -73.82 -6.15
C GLY A 8 52.54 -73.40 -5.41
N CYS A 9 52.47 -72.84 -4.19
CA CYS A 9 53.67 -72.57 -3.38
C CYS A 9 53.68 -73.43 -2.11
N LEU A 10 54.36 -74.57 -2.23
CA LEU A 10 54.83 -75.44 -1.15
C LEU A 10 55.79 -74.70 -0.21
N LEU A 11 55.79 -75.16 1.06
CA LEU A 11 56.77 -74.92 2.12
C LEU A 11 58.23 -75.03 1.68
N LEU A 12 59.13 -74.24 2.31
CA LEU A 12 60.41 -74.70 2.92
C LEU A 12 61.16 -73.57 3.68
N ILE A 13 60.96 -73.56 5.00
CA ILE A 13 61.91 -73.45 6.15
C ILE A 13 63.12 -72.49 6.06
N ASN A 14 63.23 -71.54 7.00
CA ASN A 14 64.38 -71.52 7.93
C ASN A 14 64.11 -70.74 9.22
N SER A 15 64.29 -71.46 10.32
CA SER A 15 64.05 -71.11 11.72
C SER A 15 65.15 -70.24 12.31
N ALA A 16 64.78 -69.17 13.03
CA ALA A 16 65.57 -68.65 14.14
C ALA A 16 64.63 -67.86 15.07
N GLY A 17 64.59 -68.27 16.34
CA GLY A 17 63.55 -67.97 17.30
C GLY A 17 63.33 -66.49 17.63
N VAL A 18 62.06 -66.12 17.81
CA VAL A 18 61.47 -65.75 19.11
C VAL A 18 60.01 -66.24 19.07
N LEU A 19 59.66 -67.18 19.95
CA LEU A 19 58.35 -67.83 20.02
C LEU A 19 57.25 -66.83 20.41
N ALA A 20 56.71 -66.11 19.43
CA ALA A 20 55.25 -66.05 19.37
C ALA A 20 54.83 -67.48 19.04
N ASN A 21 54.29 -68.21 20.02
CA ASN A 21 53.67 -69.52 19.81
C ASN A 21 52.82 -69.42 18.54
N ASP A 22 52.92 -70.33 17.55
CA ASP A 22 52.25 -70.17 16.24
C ASP A 22 50.76 -69.81 16.41
N SER A 23 50.12 -70.31 17.48
CA SER A 23 48.77 -69.93 17.91
C SER A 23 48.53 -68.44 18.12
N ASP A 24 49.51 -67.65 18.57
CA ASP A 24 49.43 -66.20 18.80
C ASP A 24 49.50 -65.41 17.48
N ILE A 25 50.27 -65.90 16.50
CA ILE A 25 50.30 -65.35 15.14
C ILE A 25 48.94 -65.58 14.45
N TYR A 26 48.40 -66.80 14.53
CA TYR A 26 47.08 -67.13 13.99
C TYR A 26 45.97 -66.32 14.69
N ARG A 27 46.02 -66.14 16.02
CA ARG A 27 45.07 -65.29 16.76
C ARG A 27 45.10 -63.83 16.31
N ARG A 28 46.29 -63.27 16.03
CA ARG A 28 46.43 -61.90 15.53
C ARG A 28 45.91 -61.77 14.10
N LEU A 29 46.18 -62.74 13.23
CA LEU A 29 45.62 -62.83 11.87
C LEU A 29 44.09 -62.90 11.89
N ASP A 30 43.50 -63.76 12.72
CA ASP A 30 42.05 -63.85 12.91
C ASP A 30 41.48 -62.51 13.39
N SER A 31 42.15 -61.85 14.35
CA SER A 31 41.70 -60.55 14.86
C SER A 31 41.76 -59.44 13.80
N LEU A 32 42.78 -59.47 12.92
CA LEU A 32 42.90 -58.54 11.79
C LEU A 32 41.83 -58.82 10.75
N PHE A 33 41.56 -60.09 10.44
CA PHE A 33 40.51 -60.50 9.52
C PHE A 33 39.12 -60.05 10.01
N ILE A 34 38.81 -60.27 11.30
CA ILE A 34 37.55 -59.80 11.91
C ILE A 34 37.43 -58.27 11.85
N ARG A 35 38.52 -57.54 12.12
CA ARG A 35 38.54 -56.07 12.03
C ARG A 35 38.38 -55.58 10.59
N ALA A 36 39.01 -56.25 9.62
CA ALA A 36 38.88 -55.93 8.20
C ALA A 36 37.45 -56.15 7.72
N SER A 37 36.85 -57.30 8.03
CA SER A 37 35.44 -57.60 7.74
C SER A 37 34.49 -56.61 8.42
N SER A 38 34.76 -56.23 9.68
CA SER A 38 34.00 -55.18 10.38
C SER A 38 34.13 -53.81 9.70
N SER A 39 35.30 -53.45 9.18
CA SER A 39 35.53 -52.20 8.45
C SER A 39 34.79 -52.19 7.11
N GLU A 40 34.82 -53.30 6.37
CA GLU A 40 34.11 -53.46 5.11
C GLU A 40 32.60 -53.32 5.32
N ASN A 41 32.05 -53.97 6.36
CA ASN A 41 30.65 -53.80 6.76
C ASN A 41 30.30 -52.35 7.09
N LYS A 42 31.21 -51.61 7.75
CA LYS A 42 31.02 -50.17 8.05
C LYS A 42 31.06 -49.31 6.80
N ILE A 43 31.95 -49.61 5.84
CA ILE A 43 32.03 -48.90 4.56
C ILE A 43 30.73 -49.09 3.77
N THR A 44 30.27 -50.33 3.63
CA THR A 44 28.99 -50.65 2.98
C THR A 44 27.81 -49.94 3.65
N ALA A 45 27.79 -49.87 4.99
CA ALA A 45 26.78 -49.14 5.73
C ALA A 45 26.83 -47.61 5.48
N LEU A 46 28.03 -47.03 5.39
CA LEU A 46 28.22 -45.62 5.06
C LEU A 46 27.79 -45.30 3.63
N GLU A 47 28.12 -46.16 2.67
CA GLU A 47 27.69 -46.02 1.28
C GLU A 47 26.17 -46.08 1.16
N SER A 48 25.53 -46.99 1.91
CA SER A 48 24.08 -47.08 2.01
C SER A 48 23.47 -45.80 2.60
N ASN A 49 24.00 -45.31 3.73
CA ASN A 49 23.53 -44.08 4.36
C ASN A 49 23.70 -42.87 3.44
N LEU A 50 24.82 -42.78 2.71
CA LEU A 50 25.07 -41.70 1.74
C LEU A 50 24.07 -41.75 0.59
N ALA A 51 23.76 -42.95 0.08
CA ALA A 51 22.73 -43.12 -0.95
C ALA A 51 21.35 -42.67 -0.44
N THR A 52 20.99 -43.04 0.80
CA THR A 52 19.75 -42.57 1.45
C THR A 52 19.73 -41.06 1.62
N LEU A 53 20.81 -40.45 2.10
CA LEU A 53 20.93 -39.00 2.26
C LEU A 53 20.82 -38.25 0.93
N LYS A 54 21.47 -38.75 -0.13
CA LYS A 54 21.36 -38.18 -1.48
C LYS A 54 19.92 -38.27 -1.99
N ALA A 55 19.24 -39.39 -1.75
CA ALA A 55 17.83 -39.55 -2.11
C ALA A 55 16.92 -38.59 -1.32
N GLN A 56 17.18 -38.41 -0.01
CA GLN A 56 16.45 -37.47 0.84
C GLN A 56 16.66 -36.02 0.39
N VAL A 57 17.90 -35.62 0.08
CA VAL A 57 18.23 -34.27 -0.41
C VAL A 57 17.58 -34.01 -1.77
N ALA A 58 17.55 -35.01 -2.66
CA ALA A 58 16.89 -34.90 -3.96
C ALA A 58 15.36 -34.75 -3.86
N GLN A 59 14.76 -35.19 -2.75
CA GLN A 59 13.33 -34.99 -2.46
C GLN A 59 13.03 -33.63 -1.84
N ILE A 60 14.04 -32.85 -1.45
CA ILE A 60 13.82 -31.49 -0.95
C ILE A 60 13.36 -30.63 -2.14
N PRO A 61 12.12 -30.10 -2.12
CA PRO A 61 11.66 -29.23 -3.19
C PRO A 61 12.57 -27.99 -3.27
N PRO A 62 12.81 -27.45 -4.48
CA PRO A 62 13.59 -26.23 -4.62
C PRO A 62 12.94 -25.11 -3.79
N PRO A 63 13.72 -24.24 -3.14
CA PRO A 63 13.17 -23.15 -2.36
C PRO A 63 12.31 -22.25 -3.26
N THR A 64 11.07 -22.01 -2.84
CA THR A 64 10.17 -21.07 -3.51
C THR A 64 10.76 -19.67 -3.40
N ARG A 65 11.17 -19.10 -4.54
CA ARG A 65 11.57 -17.70 -4.61
C ARG A 65 10.30 -16.86 -4.57
N LEU A 66 10.10 -16.12 -3.49
CA LEU A 66 9.06 -15.10 -3.43
C LEU A 66 9.55 -13.89 -4.22
N GLU A 67 8.69 -13.37 -5.09
CA GLU A 67 8.90 -12.07 -5.73
C GLU A 67 8.24 -11.00 -4.88
N ALA A 68 8.99 -9.94 -4.60
CA ALA A 68 8.43 -8.81 -3.87
C ALA A 68 7.52 -8.03 -4.82
N GLY A 69 6.27 -7.81 -4.40
CA GLY A 69 5.39 -6.86 -5.07
C GLY A 69 5.85 -5.42 -4.86
N GLU A 70 5.16 -4.48 -5.48
CA GLU A 70 5.40 -3.05 -5.30
C GLU A 70 5.37 -2.66 -3.82
N GLY A 71 6.33 -1.84 -3.38
CA GLY A 71 6.46 -1.43 -1.98
C GLY A 71 7.02 -2.50 -1.04
N VAL A 72 7.41 -3.69 -1.51
CA VAL A 72 8.05 -4.72 -0.68
C VAL A 72 9.47 -4.97 -1.17
N SER A 73 10.42 -5.16 -0.25
CA SER A 73 11.79 -5.57 -0.56
C SER A 73 12.19 -6.79 0.29
N LEU A 74 12.87 -7.73 -0.36
CA LEU A 74 13.34 -8.99 0.24
C LEU A 74 14.87 -9.00 0.23
N GLU A 75 15.48 -8.88 1.40
CA GLU A 75 16.95 -8.94 1.56
C GLU A 75 17.31 -10.06 2.55
N GLY A 76 17.79 -11.19 2.03
CA GLY A 76 18.11 -12.37 2.83
C GLY A 76 16.87 -12.89 3.55
N ASN A 77 16.86 -12.77 4.89
CA ASN A 77 15.74 -13.16 5.75
C ASN A 77 14.94 -11.96 6.29
N ARG A 78 15.10 -10.76 5.69
CA ARG A 78 14.38 -9.54 6.07
C ARG A 78 13.38 -9.17 4.98
N ILE A 79 12.14 -8.92 5.40
CA ILE A 79 11.07 -8.34 4.58
C ILE A 79 10.90 -6.89 5.04
N THR A 80 11.05 -5.94 4.13
CA THR A 80 10.84 -4.51 4.41
C THR A 80 9.72 -3.99 3.52
N VAL A 81 8.76 -3.30 4.13
CA VAL A 81 7.68 -2.62 3.42
C VAL A 81 8.00 -1.12 3.36
N HIS A 82 8.01 -0.58 2.15
CA HIS A 82 8.21 0.82 1.84
C HIS A 82 6.86 1.41 1.48
N PHE A 83 6.35 2.27 2.35
CA PHE A 83 5.16 3.05 2.05
C PHE A 83 5.58 4.40 1.47
N PRO A 84 5.02 4.82 0.33
CA PRO A 84 5.26 6.16 -0.18
C PRO A 84 4.83 7.17 0.87
N ARG A 85 5.64 8.21 1.05
CA ARG A 85 5.34 9.33 1.95
C ARG A 85 5.06 10.56 1.12
N HIS A 86 4.01 11.27 1.51
CA HIS A 86 3.55 12.47 0.86
C HIS A 86 3.87 13.71 1.68
N GLN A 87 3.90 14.85 1.01
CA GLN A 87 4.17 16.15 1.63
C GLN A 87 3.24 17.24 1.09
N VAL A 88 3.00 18.26 1.90
CA VAL A 88 2.21 19.43 1.48
C VAL A 88 2.84 20.10 0.26
N GLY A 89 2.01 20.42 -0.73
CA GLY A 89 2.41 21.00 -2.02
C GLY A 89 2.76 19.97 -3.10
N GLU A 90 2.73 18.68 -2.79
CA GLU A 90 2.90 17.62 -3.79
C GLU A 90 1.66 17.49 -4.68
N HIS A 91 1.87 17.25 -5.98
CA HIS A 91 0.80 16.88 -6.90
C HIS A 91 0.49 15.40 -6.75
N TYR A 92 -0.72 15.07 -6.33
CA TYR A 92 -1.15 13.70 -6.11
C TYR A 92 -2.63 13.52 -6.48
N HIS A 93 -2.93 12.44 -7.20
CA HIS A 93 -4.31 12.07 -7.61
C HIS A 93 -5.13 13.22 -8.22
N GLY A 94 -4.53 14.02 -9.12
CA GLY A 94 -5.19 15.14 -9.80
C GLY A 94 -5.44 16.36 -8.92
N GLY A 95 -4.83 16.41 -7.72
CA GLY A 95 -4.89 17.54 -6.82
C GLY A 95 -3.54 17.90 -6.20
N LEU A 96 -3.58 18.84 -5.27
CA LEU A 96 -2.43 19.30 -4.50
C LEU A 96 -2.62 18.93 -3.03
N VAL A 97 -1.66 18.22 -2.47
CA VAL A 97 -1.67 17.80 -1.06
C VAL A 97 -1.60 19.02 -0.15
N PHE A 98 -2.53 19.14 0.80
CA PHE A 98 -2.56 20.25 1.75
C PHE A 98 -2.57 19.82 3.22
N GLN A 99 -2.85 18.55 3.48
CA GLN A 99 -2.74 17.95 4.80
C GLN A 99 -2.22 16.53 4.62
N VAL A 100 -1.35 16.10 5.53
CA VAL A 100 -0.82 14.74 5.61
C VAL A 100 -0.87 14.32 7.08
N ASP A 101 -1.18 13.05 7.33
CA ASP A 101 -1.16 12.46 8.66
C ASP A 101 0.28 12.24 9.18
N GLU A 102 0.40 11.73 10.42
CA GLU A 102 1.70 11.45 11.03
C GLU A 102 2.48 10.34 10.29
N SER A 103 1.78 9.44 9.61
CA SER A 103 2.39 8.32 8.89
C SER A 103 3.04 8.77 7.57
N GLY A 104 2.58 9.88 7.02
CA GLY A 104 2.97 10.37 5.71
C GLY A 104 2.19 9.72 4.56
N GLN A 105 1.32 8.75 4.82
CA GLN A 105 0.72 7.90 3.78
C GLN A 105 -0.67 8.37 3.38
N HIS A 106 -1.36 9.06 4.29
CA HIS A 106 -2.73 9.49 4.10
C HIS A 106 -2.85 10.99 4.30
N GLY A 107 -3.87 11.57 3.67
CA GLY A 107 -4.09 12.99 3.80
C GLY A 107 -5.21 13.52 2.94
N LEU A 108 -5.17 14.84 2.74
CA LEU A 108 -6.15 15.56 1.96
C LEU A 108 -5.49 16.28 0.79
N ILE A 109 -6.12 16.16 -0.38
CA ILE A 109 -5.79 16.88 -1.61
C ILE A 109 -6.88 17.89 -1.94
N ALA A 110 -6.49 19.04 -2.48
CA ALA A 110 -7.39 20.01 -3.06
C ALA A 110 -7.33 19.92 -4.59
N ALA A 111 -8.48 20.09 -5.26
CA ALA A 111 -8.49 20.19 -6.71
C ALA A 111 -7.64 21.39 -7.18
N LEU A 112 -7.06 21.32 -8.37
CA LEU A 112 -6.27 22.44 -8.90
C LEU A 112 -7.16 23.60 -9.38
N LYS A 113 -8.43 23.32 -9.68
CA LYS A 113 -9.43 24.30 -10.12
C LYS A 113 -10.73 24.17 -9.35
N ASP A 114 -11.54 25.23 -9.42
CA ASP A 114 -12.89 25.23 -8.85
C ASP A 114 -13.81 24.31 -9.68
N ALA A 115 -14.84 23.73 -9.04
CA ALA A 115 -15.78 22.84 -9.71
C ALA A 115 -16.75 23.57 -10.67
N SER A 116 -16.79 24.89 -10.60
CA SER A 116 -17.58 25.77 -11.48
C SER A 116 -16.84 27.09 -11.63
N ASP A 117 -16.94 27.70 -12.81
CA ASP A 117 -16.36 29.01 -13.10
C ASP A 117 -17.09 30.14 -12.33
N GLU A 118 -18.36 29.91 -12.01
CA GLU A 118 -19.24 30.84 -11.31
C GLU A 118 -19.52 30.41 -9.86
N GLY A 119 -19.98 31.36 -9.04
CA GLY A 119 -20.45 31.07 -7.70
C GLY A 119 -21.71 30.22 -7.73
N LEU A 120 -21.77 29.19 -6.87
CA LEU A 120 -22.95 28.34 -6.72
C LEU A 120 -23.68 28.66 -5.43
N ALA A 121 -24.98 28.37 -5.41
CA ALA A 121 -25.74 28.38 -4.17
C ALA A 121 -25.40 27.12 -3.35
N TRP A 122 -25.43 27.24 -2.03
CA TRP A 122 -25.27 26.08 -1.15
C TRP A 122 -26.51 25.17 -1.22
N ARG A 123 -27.71 25.79 -1.34
CA ARG A 123 -28.97 25.06 -1.51
C ARG A 123 -29.35 24.81 -2.97
N ASN A 124 -30.17 23.78 -3.19
CA ASN A 124 -30.71 23.46 -4.50
C ASN A 124 -32.04 24.19 -4.77
N GLY A 125 -31.99 25.32 -5.49
CA GLY A 125 -33.20 26.02 -5.94
C GLY A 125 -33.98 26.77 -4.85
N VAL A 126 -35.30 26.90 -5.03
CA VAL A 126 -36.19 27.79 -4.26
C VAL A 126 -37.15 27.07 -3.31
N ALA A 127 -37.02 25.75 -3.10
CA ALA A 127 -37.95 24.90 -2.36
C ALA A 127 -38.03 25.14 -0.83
N GLY A 128 -37.72 26.36 -0.38
CA GLY A 128 -37.72 26.75 1.03
C GLY A 128 -36.40 26.49 1.74
N ASN A 129 -36.35 26.85 3.01
CA ASN A 129 -35.19 26.62 3.88
C ASN A 129 -35.38 25.27 4.59
N LYS A 130 -34.33 24.45 4.63
CA LYS A 130 -34.36 23.16 5.32
C LYS A 130 -33.06 22.90 6.05
N THR A 131 -33.16 22.06 7.07
CA THR A 131 -32.04 21.53 7.83
C THR A 131 -31.56 20.25 7.15
N THR A 132 -30.30 20.20 6.75
CA THR A 132 -29.67 18.99 6.17
C THR A 132 -28.92 18.16 7.22
N ASN A 133 -28.72 18.72 8.43
CA ASN A 133 -27.87 18.16 9.48
C ASN A 133 -26.38 18.02 9.10
N ALA A 134 -25.95 18.67 8.01
CA ALA A 134 -24.55 18.72 7.59
C ALA A 134 -23.73 19.66 8.49
N ARG A 135 -23.59 19.32 9.77
CA ARG A 135 -22.98 20.18 10.80
C ARG A 135 -21.65 19.64 11.34
N ALA A 136 -21.21 18.48 10.85
CA ALA A 136 -19.92 17.93 11.26
C ALA A 136 -18.80 18.92 10.87
N ASP A 137 -17.77 19.03 11.70
CA ASP A 137 -16.63 19.89 11.46
C ASP A 137 -15.36 19.21 11.99
N GLY A 138 -14.30 19.19 11.19
CA GLY A 138 -13.08 18.42 11.43
C GLY A 138 -12.56 17.76 10.15
N ILE A 139 -11.44 17.05 10.26
CA ILE A 139 -10.91 16.23 9.17
C ILE A 139 -11.93 15.14 8.80
N ASP A 140 -12.15 14.92 7.51
CA ASP A 140 -13.11 13.99 6.88
C ASP A 140 -14.60 14.34 7.09
N ALA A 141 -14.91 15.39 7.84
CA ALA A 141 -16.29 15.81 8.06
C ALA A 141 -16.96 16.31 6.76
N GLY A 142 -16.19 16.91 5.85
CA GLY A 142 -16.68 17.43 4.58
C GLY A 142 -17.36 16.37 3.72
N GLU A 143 -16.84 15.16 3.72
CA GLU A 143 -17.38 14.07 2.91
C GLU A 143 -18.78 13.68 3.38
N THR A 144 -18.93 13.43 4.69
CA THR A 144 -20.22 13.05 5.29
C THR A 144 -21.25 14.15 5.07
N ASN A 145 -20.86 15.41 5.32
CA ASN A 145 -21.72 16.56 5.10
C ASN A 145 -22.16 16.69 3.64
N THR A 146 -21.23 16.54 2.69
CA THR A 146 -21.52 16.64 1.26
C THR A 146 -22.58 15.63 0.85
N ARG A 147 -22.44 14.37 1.28
CA ARG A 147 -23.43 13.31 1.01
C ARG A 147 -24.81 13.64 1.59
N LEU A 148 -24.86 14.16 2.84
CA LEU A 148 -26.11 14.58 3.47
C LEU A 148 -26.80 15.72 2.72
N ILE A 149 -26.03 16.74 2.29
CA ILE A 149 -26.57 17.88 1.52
C ILE A 149 -27.13 17.39 0.20
N VAL A 150 -26.39 16.55 -0.53
CA VAL A 150 -26.86 16.03 -1.82
C VAL A 150 -28.14 15.21 -1.63
N ALA A 151 -28.18 14.30 -0.65
CA ALA A 151 -29.36 13.48 -0.38
C ALA A 151 -30.59 14.33 -0.01
N ALA A 152 -30.41 15.38 0.80
CA ALA A 152 -31.51 16.22 1.28
C ALA A 152 -32.05 17.21 0.22
N GLN A 153 -31.22 17.63 -0.73
CA GLN A 153 -31.56 18.72 -1.65
C GLN A 153 -31.81 18.30 -3.09
N THR A 154 -31.40 17.10 -3.53
CA THR A 154 -31.60 16.67 -4.93
C THR A 154 -33.09 16.66 -5.33
N ILE A 155 -33.98 16.33 -4.39
CA ILE A 155 -35.43 16.30 -4.64
C ILE A 155 -36.03 17.69 -4.94
N ASP A 156 -35.39 18.77 -4.49
CA ASP A 156 -35.92 20.14 -4.63
C ASP A 156 -35.85 20.65 -6.06
N ASN A 157 -34.82 20.24 -6.81
CA ASN A 157 -34.67 20.50 -8.23
C ASN A 157 -33.76 19.43 -8.84
N GLN A 158 -34.35 18.44 -9.50
CA GLN A 158 -33.63 17.29 -10.06
C GLN A 158 -32.62 17.66 -11.16
N LYS A 159 -32.75 18.85 -11.77
CA LYS A 159 -31.82 19.37 -12.78
C LYS A 159 -30.93 20.48 -12.23
N GLY A 160 -31.07 20.81 -10.95
CA GLY A 160 -30.36 21.92 -10.32
C GLY A 160 -28.90 21.57 -10.03
N GLN A 161 -28.08 22.61 -9.99
CA GLN A 161 -26.69 22.54 -9.56
C GLN A 161 -26.53 23.35 -8.28
N PHE A 162 -25.77 22.83 -7.34
CA PHE A 162 -25.48 23.45 -6.05
C PHE A 162 -24.12 22.98 -5.54
N ALA A 163 -23.57 23.70 -4.57
CA ALA A 163 -22.16 23.58 -4.21
C ALA A 163 -21.69 22.15 -3.91
N ALA A 164 -22.46 21.41 -3.09
CA ALA A 164 -22.11 20.04 -2.72
C ALA A 164 -22.22 19.06 -3.90
N LEU A 165 -23.22 19.22 -4.79
CA LEU A 165 -23.35 18.37 -5.98
C LEU A 165 -22.20 18.61 -6.94
N ALA A 166 -21.86 19.88 -7.20
CA ALA A 166 -20.76 20.24 -8.09
C ALA A 166 -19.43 19.65 -7.62
N ALA A 167 -19.15 19.70 -6.31
CA ALA A 167 -17.98 19.04 -5.75
C ALA A 167 -18.03 17.51 -5.90
N MET A 168 -19.18 16.89 -5.58
CA MET A 168 -19.34 15.43 -5.63
C MET A 168 -19.24 14.85 -7.05
N THR A 169 -19.68 15.61 -8.06
CA THR A 169 -19.61 15.19 -9.47
C THR A 169 -18.34 15.65 -10.18
N PHE A 170 -17.47 16.41 -9.51
CA PHE A 170 -16.20 16.86 -10.06
C PHE A 170 -15.30 15.66 -10.35
N LYS A 171 -14.62 15.70 -11.51
CA LYS A 171 -13.74 14.63 -11.99
C LYS A 171 -12.67 15.24 -12.89
N VAL A 172 -11.41 14.83 -12.69
CA VAL A 172 -10.25 15.34 -13.46
C VAL A 172 -9.29 14.22 -13.80
N ALA A 173 -8.56 14.40 -14.90
CA ALA A 173 -7.45 13.54 -15.27
C ALA A 173 -6.25 13.72 -14.32
N SER A 174 -5.15 13.00 -14.58
CA SER A 174 -3.93 13.04 -13.76
C SER A 174 -3.24 14.40 -13.68
N ASP A 175 -3.45 15.26 -14.67
CA ASP A 175 -2.97 16.65 -14.66
C ASP A 175 -3.76 17.57 -13.72
N GLY A 176 -4.90 17.11 -13.16
CA GLY A 176 -5.78 17.88 -12.28
C GLY A 176 -6.54 19.02 -12.96
N LEU A 177 -6.43 19.17 -14.27
CA LEU A 177 -6.98 20.30 -15.03
C LEU A 177 -7.92 19.84 -16.14
N THR A 178 -7.59 18.75 -16.82
CA THR A 178 -8.37 18.22 -17.94
C THR A 178 -9.59 17.44 -17.42
N PRO A 179 -10.82 17.73 -17.91
CA PRO A 179 -11.97 16.89 -17.61
C PRO A 179 -11.73 15.44 -18.04
N CYS A 180 -12.20 14.48 -17.26
CA CYS A 180 -12.03 13.07 -17.63
C CYS A 180 -12.70 12.75 -18.97
N ALA A 181 -12.00 11.99 -19.81
CA ALA A 181 -12.50 11.41 -21.04
C ALA A 181 -12.72 9.90 -20.87
N ASP A 182 -13.66 9.33 -21.64
CA ASP A 182 -13.91 7.89 -21.70
C ASP A 182 -12.88 7.17 -22.61
N ASP A 183 -11.59 7.44 -22.41
CA ASP A 183 -10.49 6.95 -23.25
C ASP A 183 -9.54 5.96 -22.54
N GLY A 184 -9.87 5.58 -21.31
CA GLY A 184 -9.06 4.67 -20.49
C GLY A 184 -8.00 5.37 -19.64
N THR A 185 -7.89 6.71 -19.69
CA THR A 185 -7.02 7.47 -18.80
C THR A 185 -7.53 7.43 -17.35
N PRO A 186 -6.66 7.26 -16.34
CA PRO A 186 -7.05 7.34 -14.94
C PRO A 186 -7.79 8.65 -14.62
N CYS A 187 -9.01 8.51 -14.11
CA CYS A 187 -9.88 9.62 -13.75
C CYS A 187 -10.01 9.70 -12.23
N TYR A 188 -9.66 10.85 -11.66
CA TYR A 188 -9.72 11.11 -10.23
C TYR A 188 -11.08 11.74 -9.88
N GLY A 189 -11.89 10.98 -9.15
CA GLY A 189 -13.20 11.37 -8.61
C GLY A 189 -13.21 11.36 -7.08
N SER A 190 -14.38 11.15 -6.48
CA SER A 190 -14.57 11.12 -5.01
C SER A 190 -14.19 12.42 -4.32
N TRP A 191 -14.37 13.52 -5.03
CA TRP A 191 -14.24 14.86 -4.49
C TRP A 191 -15.48 15.22 -3.65
N TYR A 192 -15.30 16.10 -2.68
CA TYR A 192 -16.38 16.57 -1.83
C TYR A 192 -16.17 18.04 -1.43
N LEU A 193 -17.23 18.67 -0.95
CA LEU A 193 -17.18 20.04 -0.45
C LEU A 193 -16.55 19.99 0.95
N PRO A 194 -15.45 20.73 1.21
CA PRO A 194 -14.75 20.68 2.49
C PRO A 194 -15.64 21.16 3.65
N SER A 195 -15.45 20.61 4.83
CA SER A 195 -15.97 21.22 6.07
C SER A 195 -15.32 22.57 6.33
N ALA A 196 -15.89 23.36 7.26
CA ALA A 196 -15.33 24.66 7.61
C ALA A 196 -13.91 24.56 8.16
N HIS A 197 -13.59 23.49 8.88
CA HIS A 197 -12.25 23.16 9.36
C HIS A 197 -11.30 22.82 8.21
N GLU A 198 -11.67 21.89 7.32
CA GLU A 198 -10.82 21.49 6.17
C GLU A 198 -10.57 22.65 5.21
N LEU A 199 -11.58 23.51 4.99
CA LEU A 199 -11.46 24.70 4.16
C LEU A 199 -10.45 25.71 4.74
N LYS A 200 -10.41 25.86 6.07
CA LYS A 200 -9.36 26.66 6.73
C LYS A 200 -7.98 26.05 6.57
N LEU A 201 -7.85 24.74 6.75
CA LEU A 201 -6.57 24.05 6.57
C LEU A 201 -6.06 24.23 5.14
N MET A 202 -6.92 24.04 4.14
CA MET A 202 -6.58 24.25 2.73
C MET A 202 -6.14 25.71 2.46
N HIS A 203 -6.85 26.69 3.02
CA HIS A 203 -6.48 28.12 2.89
C HIS A 203 -5.10 28.41 3.49
N GLN A 204 -4.83 27.91 4.70
CA GLN A 204 -3.55 28.10 5.37
C GLN A 204 -2.40 27.40 4.64
N ALA A 205 -2.60 26.14 4.26
CA ALA A 205 -1.57 25.33 3.64
C ALA A 205 -1.27 25.78 2.19
N LEU A 206 -2.30 26.08 1.39
CA LEU A 206 -2.12 26.33 -0.05
C LEU A 206 -2.16 27.81 -0.44
N TYR A 207 -3.17 28.56 0.03
CA TYR A 207 -3.34 29.96 -0.37
C TYR A 207 -2.34 30.88 0.34
N GLN A 208 -2.24 30.80 1.66
CA GLN A 208 -1.31 31.66 2.43
C GLN A 208 0.16 31.36 2.13
N SER A 209 0.49 30.10 1.82
CA SER A 209 1.84 29.69 1.41
C SER A 209 2.16 29.97 -0.06
N GLY A 210 1.19 30.45 -0.86
CA GLY A 210 1.38 30.72 -2.29
C GLY A 210 1.62 29.48 -3.15
N LEU A 211 1.19 28.29 -2.68
CA LEU A 211 1.39 27.02 -3.39
C LEU A 211 0.32 26.75 -4.45
N ALA A 212 -0.86 27.36 -4.33
CA ALA A 212 -1.92 27.22 -5.32
C ALA A 212 -2.62 28.56 -5.59
N SER A 213 -3.15 28.68 -6.81
CA SER A 213 -3.95 29.82 -7.23
C SER A 213 -5.43 29.59 -6.89
N PHE A 214 -6.04 30.60 -6.30
CA PHE A 214 -7.46 30.65 -5.98
C PHE A 214 -8.04 31.92 -6.55
N GLU A 215 -9.26 31.80 -7.05
CA GLU A 215 -10.00 32.94 -7.54
C GLU A 215 -10.41 33.85 -6.38
N ALA A 216 -10.49 35.16 -6.64
CA ALA A 216 -10.95 36.10 -5.65
C ALA A 216 -12.41 35.79 -5.25
N GLY A 217 -12.68 35.81 -3.94
CA GLY A 217 -14.01 35.64 -3.39
C GLY A 217 -14.04 34.74 -2.15
N SER A 218 -15.24 34.24 -1.87
CA SER A 218 -15.49 33.36 -0.72
C SER A 218 -15.84 31.95 -1.19
N TYR A 219 -15.36 30.95 -0.47
CA TYR A 219 -15.56 29.54 -0.78
C TYR A 219 -16.54 28.90 0.18
N TRP A 220 -17.44 28.07 -0.33
CA TRP A 220 -18.39 27.32 0.50
C TRP A 220 -17.68 26.23 1.28
N SER A 221 -18.07 26.10 2.54
CA SER A 221 -17.92 24.86 3.28
C SER A 221 -19.22 24.05 3.22
N SER A 222 -19.10 22.75 3.48
CA SER A 222 -20.22 21.85 3.68
C SER A 222 -20.90 22.05 5.04
N THR A 223 -20.34 22.88 5.93
CA THR A 223 -20.84 23.04 7.30
C THR A 223 -22.04 23.99 7.33
N GLU A 224 -23.19 23.44 7.66
CA GLU A 224 -24.45 24.15 7.89
C GLU A 224 -24.39 24.92 9.23
N SER A 225 -24.76 26.20 9.22
CA SER A 225 -24.88 26.97 10.47
C SER A 225 -26.32 27.02 10.99
N SER A 226 -27.31 27.04 10.10
CA SER A 226 -28.73 27.09 10.47
C SER A 226 -29.60 26.58 9.31
N VAL A 227 -30.92 26.59 9.50
CA VAL A 227 -31.87 26.27 8.44
C VAL A 227 -31.71 27.17 7.19
N THR A 228 -31.27 28.42 7.37
CA THR A 228 -31.13 29.41 6.29
C THR A 228 -29.69 29.72 5.88
N THR A 229 -28.71 29.39 6.74
CA THR A 229 -27.30 29.80 6.54
C THR A 229 -26.32 28.64 6.59
N ALA A 230 -25.22 28.79 5.87
CA ALA A 230 -24.04 27.92 5.90
C ALA A 230 -22.77 28.77 6.01
N PHE A 231 -21.64 28.12 6.31
CA PHE A 231 -20.36 28.81 6.45
C PHE A 231 -19.64 28.95 5.10
N LEU A 232 -19.17 30.17 4.83
CA LEU A 232 -18.20 30.52 3.80
C LEU A 232 -16.87 30.86 4.46
N LEU A 233 -15.75 30.57 3.79
CA LEU A 233 -14.47 31.17 4.10
C LEU A 233 -14.19 32.29 3.10
N ASP A 234 -13.98 33.51 3.59
CA ASP A 234 -13.44 34.60 2.77
C ASP A 234 -11.94 34.40 2.63
N PHE A 235 -11.46 34.18 1.41
CA PHE A 235 -10.04 33.88 1.16
C PHE A 235 -9.13 35.10 1.32
N SER A 236 -9.68 36.31 1.16
CA SER A 236 -8.92 37.55 1.36
C SER A 236 -8.60 37.79 2.85
N THR A 237 -9.51 37.39 3.74
CA THR A 237 -9.36 37.62 5.19
C THR A 237 -9.07 36.37 6.00
N GLY A 238 -9.27 35.17 5.43
CA GLY A 238 -9.18 33.89 6.14
C GLY A 238 -10.27 33.69 7.21
N LYS A 239 -11.35 34.48 7.17
CA LYS A 239 -12.42 34.45 8.18
C LYS A 239 -13.61 33.63 7.71
N LEU A 240 -14.14 32.81 8.62
CA LEU A 240 -15.43 32.17 8.40
C LEU A 240 -16.55 33.16 8.62
N VAL A 241 -17.46 33.21 7.66
CA VAL A 241 -18.66 34.05 7.69
C VAL A 241 -19.88 33.19 7.40
N LYS A 242 -21.03 33.60 7.95
CA LYS A 242 -22.31 32.95 7.66
C LYS A 242 -22.94 33.66 6.47
N SER A 243 -23.40 32.88 5.50
CA SER A 243 -24.13 33.42 4.35
C SER A 243 -25.40 32.62 4.11
N LEU A 244 -26.37 33.26 3.47
CA LEU A 244 -27.62 32.62 3.09
C LEU A 244 -27.33 31.50 2.09
N LYS A 245 -27.89 30.32 2.33
CA LYS A 245 -27.70 29.15 1.46
C LYS A 245 -28.19 29.39 0.04
N SER A 246 -29.12 30.32 -0.14
CA SER A 246 -29.70 30.71 -1.44
C SER A 246 -28.80 31.60 -2.28
N THR A 247 -27.77 32.22 -1.71
CA THR A 247 -26.93 33.18 -2.43
C THR A 247 -25.95 32.43 -3.34
N PRO A 248 -25.99 32.63 -4.67
CA PRO A 248 -25.12 31.96 -5.62
C PRO A 248 -23.77 32.69 -5.77
N SER A 249 -23.08 32.94 -4.66
CA SER A 249 -21.82 33.70 -4.67
C SER A 249 -20.62 32.93 -4.13
N GLY A 250 -20.84 31.72 -3.61
CA GLY A 250 -19.75 30.94 -3.04
C GLY A 250 -19.11 30.04 -4.09
N ARG A 251 -17.79 30.16 -4.21
CA ARG A 251 -16.97 29.29 -5.03
C ARG A 251 -16.84 27.92 -4.40
N VAL A 252 -16.51 26.92 -5.21
CA VAL A 252 -16.41 25.53 -4.80
C VAL A 252 -15.06 24.99 -5.21
N ARG A 253 -14.18 24.82 -4.22
CA ARG A 253 -12.93 24.09 -4.40
C ARG A 253 -13.10 22.71 -3.77
N PRO A 254 -13.24 21.66 -4.56
CA PRO A 254 -13.40 20.32 -4.02
C PRO A 254 -12.10 19.83 -3.37
N ILE A 255 -12.25 18.99 -2.36
CA ILE A 255 -11.14 18.25 -1.76
C ILE A 255 -11.43 16.74 -1.81
N SER A 256 -10.40 15.93 -1.69
CA SER A 256 -10.53 14.48 -1.57
C SER A 256 -9.50 13.94 -0.58
N ARG A 257 -9.75 12.73 -0.08
CA ARG A 257 -8.83 12.02 0.81
C ARG A 257 -8.07 10.95 0.03
N PHE A 258 -6.86 10.66 0.46
CA PHE A 258 -6.04 9.56 -0.05
C PHE A 258 -5.41 8.77 1.10
#